data_AF-A0AAU9UNP0-F1
#
_entry.id   AF-A0AAU9UNP0-F1
#
_cell.length_a   1.000
_cell.length_b   1.000
_cell.length_c   1.000
_cell.angle_alpha   90.00
_cell.angle_beta   90.00
_cell.angle_gamma   90.00
#
_symmetry.space_group_name_H-M   'P 1'
#
loop_
_entity.id
_entity.type
_entity.pdbx_description
1 polymer ?
#
loop_
_entity_poly.entity_id
_entity_poly.type
_entity_poly.pdbx_seq_one_letter_code
_entity_poly.pdbx_strand_id
1 'polypeptide(L)'
;MISEFISAQNSRLDKLENHIIEIKNHYTEIKATNIDLEKSMTNISDQLLLLQQKITCLEKERNSMAARLSTLEGSVESFDRNLVKTSIELRNVPKREKETKSMLYDMINHLSRHLGIDKDPLNIRDIVRLPSNKETISGVPLRF
;
A
#
# COMPACT_ATOMS: atom_id res chain seq x y z
N MET A 1 74.69 -45.71 -27.43
CA MET A 1 74.03 -46.61 -26.46
C MET A 1 73.90 -46.00 -25.05
N ILE A 2 74.96 -45.82 -24.26
CA ILE A 2 74.83 -45.20 -22.91
C ILE A 2 74.44 -43.72 -22.98
N SER A 3 75.04 -42.95 -23.91
CA SER A 3 74.72 -41.52 -24.08
C SER A 3 73.28 -41.27 -24.53
N GLU A 4 72.77 -42.07 -25.47
CA GLU A 4 71.37 -42.04 -25.92
C GLU A 4 70.40 -42.35 -24.77
N PHE A 5 70.72 -43.35 -23.95
CA PHE A 5 69.89 -43.68 -22.79
C PHE A 5 69.83 -42.55 -21.78
N ILE A 6 70.98 -41.91 -21.48
CA ILE A 6 71.05 -40.73 -20.60
C ILE A 6 70.25 -39.56 -21.20
N SER A 7 70.40 -39.30 -22.50
CA SER A 7 69.65 -38.24 -23.19
C SER A 7 68.14 -38.48 -23.13
N ALA A 8 67.68 -39.71 -23.36
CA ALA A 8 66.27 -40.08 -23.26
C ALA A 8 65.73 -39.96 -21.82
N GLN A 9 66.53 -40.30 -20.80
CA GLN A 9 66.16 -40.08 -19.40
C GLN A 9 66.04 -38.61 -19.07
N ASN A 10 67.01 -37.78 -19.46
CA ASN A 10 66.97 -36.33 -19.23
C ASN A 10 65.72 -35.72 -19.87
N SER A 11 65.41 -36.09 -21.11
CA SER A 11 64.18 -35.61 -21.77
C SER A 11 62.88 -36.00 -21.03
N ARG A 12 62.83 -37.18 -20.41
CA ARG A 12 61.68 -37.60 -19.59
C ARG A 12 61.61 -36.83 -18.27
N LEU A 13 62.76 -36.56 -17.65
CA LEU A 13 62.86 -35.73 -16.45
C LEU A 13 62.40 -34.30 -16.73
N ASP A 14 62.84 -33.69 -17.83
CA ASP A 14 62.42 -32.34 -18.24
C ASP A 14 60.90 -32.26 -18.43
N LYS A 15 60.29 -33.29 -19.06
CA LYS A 15 58.83 -33.36 -19.23
C LYS A 15 58.09 -33.49 -17.90
N LEU A 16 58.60 -34.30 -16.98
CA LEU A 16 58.03 -34.43 -15.64
C LEU A 16 58.13 -33.12 -14.86
N GLU A 17 59.27 -32.43 -14.95
CA GLU A 17 59.47 -31.12 -14.32
C GLU A 17 58.47 -30.09 -14.86
N ASN A 18 58.29 -30.04 -16.19
CA ASN A 18 57.30 -29.17 -16.82
C ASN A 18 55.87 -29.48 -16.35
N HIS A 19 55.45 -30.75 -16.30
CA HIS A 19 54.13 -31.12 -15.79
C HIS A 19 53.95 -30.74 -14.32
N ILE A 20 55.00 -30.86 -13.49
CA ILE A 20 54.95 -30.44 -12.08
C ILE A 20 54.74 -28.92 -11.98
N ILE A 21 55.41 -28.14 -12.82
CA ILE A 21 55.24 -26.68 -12.87
C ILE A 21 53.81 -26.32 -13.29
N GLU A 22 53.26 -26.96 -14.33
CA GLU A 22 51.90 -26.74 -14.80
C GLU A 22 50.86 -27.06 -13.71
N ILE A 23 50.99 -28.21 -13.03
CA ILE A 23 50.11 -28.60 -11.93
C ILE A 23 50.17 -27.56 -10.80
N LYS A 24 51.38 -27.07 -10.48
CA LYS A 24 51.56 -26.07 -9.43
C LYS A 24 50.89 -24.74 -9.80
N ASN A 25 51.00 -24.32 -11.06
CA ASN A 25 50.33 -23.12 -11.56
C ASN A 25 48.80 -23.26 -11.47
N HIS A 26 48.24 -24.36 -11.96
CA HIS A 26 46.81 -24.62 -11.84
C HIS A 26 46.33 -24.68 -10.38
N TYR A 27 47.13 -25.28 -9.48
CA TYR A 27 46.81 -25.28 -8.06
C TYR A 27 46.75 -23.86 -7.49
N THR A 28 47.66 -22.97 -7.88
CA THR A 28 47.64 -21.57 -7.43
C THR A 28 46.43 -20.80 -7.99
N GLU A 29 46.05 -21.04 -9.24
CA GLU A 29 44.86 -20.46 -9.86
C GLU A 29 43.58 -20.91 -9.13
N ILE A 30 43.42 -22.22 -8.92
CA ILE A 30 42.26 -22.79 -8.21
C ILE A 30 42.16 -22.22 -6.80
N LYS A 31 43.30 -22.08 -6.11
CA LYS A 31 43.33 -21.51 -4.76
C LYS A 31 42.88 -20.04 -4.78
N ALA A 32 43.33 -19.25 -5.75
CA ALA A 32 42.91 -17.87 -5.91
C ALA A 32 41.41 -17.77 -6.19
N THR A 33 40.89 -18.58 -7.11
CA THR A 33 39.45 -18.60 -7.44
C THR A 33 38.59 -19.00 -6.24
N ASN A 34 39.04 -19.97 -5.42
CA ASN A 34 38.30 -20.37 -4.23
C ASN A 34 38.22 -19.24 -3.19
N ILE A 35 39.30 -18.49 -2.98
CA ILE A 35 39.31 -17.34 -2.08
C ILE A 35 38.30 -16.28 -2.56
N ASP A 36 38.22 -16.02 -3.87
CA ASP A 36 37.29 -15.03 -4.40
C ASP A 36 35.83 -15.51 -4.38
N LEU A 37 35.60 -16.81 -4.56
CA LEU A 37 34.28 -17.43 -4.36
C LEU A 37 33.83 -17.32 -2.90
N GLU A 38 34.71 -17.59 -1.94
CA GLU A 38 34.41 -17.43 -0.51
C GLU A 38 34.00 -16.00 -0.18
N LYS A 39 34.75 -15.00 -0.65
CA LYS A 39 34.40 -13.57 -0.47
C LYS A 39 33.06 -13.22 -1.11
N SER A 40 32.79 -13.75 -2.30
CA SER A 40 31.53 -13.52 -3.00
C SER A 40 30.36 -14.11 -2.22
N MET A 41 30.54 -15.32 -1.67
CA MET A 41 29.53 -16.01 -0.86
C MET A 41 29.24 -15.28 0.45
N THR A 42 30.27 -14.76 1.13
CA THR A 42 30.07 -13.94 2.33
C THR A 42 29.30 -12.67 2.02
N ASN A 43 29.66 -11.95 0.95
CA ASN A 43 28.94 -10.74 0.54
C ASN A 43 27.47 -11.02 0.19
N ILE A 44 27.18 -12.12 -0.52
CA ILE A 44 25.80 -12.53 -0.83
C ILE A 44 25.04 -12.85 0.47
N SER A 45 25.67 -13.53 1.41
CA SER A 45 25.06 -13.88 2.70
C SER A 45 24.69 -12.62 3.50
N ASP A 46 25.58 -11.64 3.54
CA ASP A 46 25.34 -10.35 4.21
C ASP A 46 24.19 -9.58 3.54
N GLN A 47 24.15 -9.57 2.21
CA GLN A 47 23.06 -8.94 1.46
C GLN A 47 21.71 -9.62 1.72
N LEU A 48 21.68 -10.95 1.79
CA LEU A 48 20.47 -11.71 2.12
C LEU A 48 19.96 -11.38 3.53
N LEU A 49 20.86 -11.28 4.51
CA LEU A 49 20.48 -10.88 5.87
C LEU A 49 19.86 -9.48 5.89
N LEU A 50 20.47 -8.53 5.18
CA LEU A 50 19.99 -7.15 5.10
C LEU A 50 18.61 -7.08 4.41
N LEU A 51 18.42 -7.85 3.33
CA LEU A 51 17.12 -7.95 2.65
C LEU A 51 16.05 -8.56 3.57
N GLN A 52 16.38 -9.60 4.32
CA GLN A 52 15.46 -10.22 5.28
C GLN A 52 15.03 -9.24 6.37
N GLN A 53 15.97 -8.46 6.93
CA GLN A 53 15.67 -7.40 7.89
C GLN A 53 14.74 -6.34 7.27
N LYS A 54 15.03 -5.90 6.05
CA LYS A 54 14.20 -4.91 5.34
C LYS A 54 12.78 -5.41 5.10
N ILE A 55 12.61 -6.67 4.70
CA ILE A 55 11.29 -7.30 4.52
C ILE A 55 10.53 -7.29 5.85
N THR A 56 11.18 -7.69 6.95
CA THR A 56 10.56 -7.74 8.28
C THR A 56 10.08 -6.36 8.73
N CYS A 57 10.89 -5.32 8.51
CA CYS A 57 10.49 -3.94 8.78
C CYS A 57 9.28 -3.51 7.95
N LEU A 58 9.28 -3.78 6.65
CA LEU A 58 8.17 -3.45 5.76
C LEU A 58 6.88 -4.17 6.15
N GLU A 59 6.95 -5.43 6.57
CA GLU A 59 5.78 -6.18 7.04
C GLU A 59 5.19 -5.56 8.31
N LYS A 60 6.05 -5.14 9.25
CA LYS A 60 5.63 -4.45 10.47
C LYS A 60 4.96 -3.11 10.17
N GLU A 61 5.53 -2.32 9.27
CA GLU A 61 4.96 -1.05 8.83
C GLU A 61 3.60 -1.25 8.14
N ARG A 62 3.52 -2.22 7.22
CA ARG A 62 2.26 -2.58 6.54
C ARG A 62 1.17 -2.94 7.55
N ASN A 63 1.49 -3.76 8.56
CA ASN A 63 0.52 -4.14 9.59
C ASN A 63 0.06 -2.94 10.41
N SER A 64 0.97 -2.02 10.76
CA SER A 64 0.62 -0.77 11.45
C SER A 64 -0.28 0.13 10.61
N MET A 65 0.02 0.27 9.32
CA MET A 65 -0.81 1.04 8.38
C MET A 65 -2.20 0.43 8.24
N ALA A 66 -2.31 -0.90 8.12
CA ALA A 66 -3.59 -1.59 8.04
C ALA A 66 -4.45 -1.37 9.29
N ALA A 67 -3.86 -1.43 10.49
CA ALA A 67 -4.57 -1.16 11.74
C ALA A 67 -5.07 0.29 11.83
N ARG A 68 -4.25 1.24 11.37
CA ARG A 68 -4.63 2.66 11.31
C ARG A 68 -5.76 2.90 10.31
N LEU A 69 -5.70 2.24 9.16
CA LEU A 69 -6.72 2.33 8.12
C LEU A 69 -8.07 1.79 8.64
N SER A 70 -8.08 0.63 9.29
CA SER A 70 -9.30 0.09 9.91
C SER A 70 -9.91 1.03 10.95
N THR A 71 -9.06 1.65 11.79
CA THR A 71 -9.52 2.66 12.77
C THR A 71 -10.15 3.88 12.08
N LEU A 72 -9.56 4.32 10.97
CA LEU A 72 -10.04 5.47 10.23
C LEU A 72 -11.38 5.16 9.53
N GLU A 73 -11.51 3.97 8.93
CA GLU A 73 -12.75 3.50 8.33
C GLU A 73 -13.89 3.46 9.36
N GLY A 74 -13.64 2.92 10.56
CA GLY A 74 -14.62 2.93 11.65
C GLY A 74 -14.99 4.35 12.11
N SER A 75 -14.04 5.27 12.09
CA SER A 75 -14.30 6.69 12.40
C SER A 75 -15.19 7.35 11.34
N VAL A 76 -14.92 7.11 10.06
CA VAL A 76 -15.75 7.59 8.95
C VAL A 76 -17.16 7.03 9.03
N GLU A 77 -17.30 5.72 9.25
CA GLU A 77 -18.62 5.08 9.40
C GLU A 77 -19.39 5.68 10.59
N SER A 78 -18.72 5.92 11.72
CA SER A 78 -19.34 6.55 12.88
C SER A 78 -19.81 7.98 12.56
N PHE A 79 -19.03 8.72 11.78
CA PHE A 79 -19.35 10.08 11.36
C PHE A 79 -20.56 10.10 10.43
N ASP A 80 -20.60 9.21 9.43
CA ASP A 80 -21.74 9.07 8.51
C ASP A 80 -23.02 8.67 9.24
N ARG A 81 -22.95 7.72 10.17
CA ARG A 81 -24.08 7.33 11.02
C ARG A 81 -24.57 8.52 11.85
N ASN A 82 -23.66 9.32 12.40
CA ASN A 82 -24.03 10.50 13.19
C ASN A 82 -24.67 11.59 12.35
N LEU A 83 -24.19 11.82 11.11
CA LEU A 83 -24.82 12.75 10.18
C LEU A 83 -26.27 12.36 9.89
N VAL A 84 -26.53 11.08 9.62
CA VAL A 84 -27.90 10.60 9.35
C VAL A 84 -28.79 10.72 10.58
N LYS A 85 -28.27 10.38 11.78
CA LYS A 85 -29.03 10.50 13.05
C LYS A 85 -29.50 11.92 13.33
N THR A 86 -28.69 12.92 12.98
CA THR A 86 -29.03 14.33 13.17
C THR A 86 -29.85 14.93 12.03
N SER A 87 -30.20 14.13 11.02
CA SER A 87 -30.93 14.58 9.84
C SER A 87 -32.36 14.03 9.79
N ILE A 88 -33.29 14.85 9.32
CA ILE A 88 -34.69 14.50 9.08
C ILE A 88 -34.94 14.59 7.58
N GLU A 89 -35.50 13.52 7.01
CA GLU A 89 -35.91 13.47 5.61
C GLU A 89 -37.43 13.61 5.49
N LEU A 90 -37.88 14.70 4.86
CA LEU A 90 -39.26 14.90 4.46
C LEU A 90 -39.45 14.42 3.02
N ARG A 91 -40.35 13.46 2.83
CA ARG A 91 -40.68 12.92 1.52
C ARG A 91 -41.88 13.63 0.91
N ASN A 92 -41.97 13.59 -0.42
CA ASN A 92 -43.07 14.18 -1.20
C ASN A 92 -43.25 15.68 -0.98
N VAL A 93 -42.18 16.42 -0.69
CA VAL A 93 -42.25 17.87 -0.55
C VAL A 93 -42.36 18.50 -1.95
N PRO A 94 -43.43 19.26 -2.26
CA PRO A 94 -43.62 19.86 -3.59
C PRO A 94 -42.43 20.73 -3.99
N LYS A 95 -42.02 20.66 -5.26
CA LYS A 95 -40.92 21.45 -5.81
C LYS A 95 -41.48 22.70 -6.49
N ARG A 96 -40.89 23.86 -6.21
CA ARG A 96 -41.21 25.14 -6.90
C ARG A 96 -40.13 25.45 -7.94
N GLU A 97 -40.50 26.10 -9.03
CA GLU A 97 -39.52 26.62 -9.99
C GLU A 97 -38.68 27.73 -9.33
N LYS A 98 -37.36 27.68 -9.53
CA LYS A 98 -36.39 28.65 -8.96
C LYS A 98 -36.42 28.75 -7.42
N GLU A 99 -36.56 27.62 -6.74
CA GLU A 99 -36.49 27.54 -5.27
C GLU A 99 -35.10 27.95 -4.73
N THR A 100 -35.07 28.79 -3.70
CA THR A 100 -33.83 29.19 -2.99
C THR A 100 -33.76 28.56 -1.60
N LYS A 101 -32.56 28.48 -1.00
CA LYS A 101 -32.40 27.92 0.37
C LYS A 101 -33.31 28.62 1.39
N SER A 102 -33.45 29.96 1.32
CA SER A 102 -34.33 30.71 2.23
C SER A 102 -35.78 30.23 2.18
N MET A 103 -36.30 29.94 0.99
CA MET A 103 -37.67 29.45 0.82
C MET A 103 -37.88 28.06 1.44
N LEU A 104 -36.83 27.23 1.47
CA LEU A 104 -36.84 25.94 2.16
C LEU A 104 -36.87 26.11 3.68
N TYR A 105 -36.06 27.01 4.23
CA TYR A 105 -36.10 27.36 5.65
C TYR A 105 -37.50 27.84 6.05
N ASP A 106 -38.11 28.73 5.27
CA ASP A 106 -39.46 29.24 5.54
C ASP A 106 -40.51 28.11 5.53
N MET A 107 -40.40 27.17 4.60
CA MET A 107 -41.29 26.01 4.53
C MET A 107 -41.17 25.12 5.77
N ILE A 108 -39.95 24.83 6.24
CA ILE A 108 -39.74 24.05 7.46
C ILE A 108 -40.23 24.81 8.68
N ASN A 109 -40.01 26.12 8.76
CA ASN A 109 -40.48 26.95 9.87
C ASN A 109 -42.01 26.98 9.95
N HIS A 110 -42.72 27.00 8.82
CA HIS A 110 -44.17 26.86 8.82
C HIS A 110 -44.61 25.47 9.28
N LEU A 111 -43.93 24.42 8.83
CA LEU A 111 -44.21 23.05 9.26
C LEU A 111 -43.96 22.86 10.76
N SER A 112 -42.86 23.39 11.30
CA SER A 112 -42.52 23.27 12.72
C SER A 112 -43.54 23.97 13.61
N ARG A 113 -43.99 25.17 13.21
CA ARG A 113 -45.08 25.89 13.89
C ARG A 113 -46.38 25.08 13.88
N HIS A 114 -46.73 24.47 12.75
CA HIS A 114 -47.91 23.60 12.64
C HIS A 114 -47.82 22.35 13.52
N LEU A 115 -46.63 21.79 13.69
CA LEU A 115 -46.39 20.62 14.53
C LEU A 115 -46.20 20.99 16.02
N GLY A 116 -46.28 22.28 16.39
CA GLY A 116 -46.02 22.74 17.76
C GLY A 116 -44.58 22.53 18.22
N ILE A 117 -43.64 22.36 17.28
CA ILE A 117 -42.22 22.21 17.58
C ILE A 117 -41.64 23.61 17.68
N ASP A 118 -41.36 24.03 18.91
CA ASP A 118 -40.71 25.31 19.21
C ASP A 118 -39.25 25.22 18.75
N LYS A 119 -39.00 25.59 17.49
CA LYS A 119 -37.65 25.54 16.91
C LYS A 119 -37.01 26.91 16.99
N ASP A 120 -35.83 26.94 17.58
CA ASP A 120 -34.87 28.02 17.36
C ASP A 120 -34.38 27.94 15.90
N PRO A 121 -34.60 28.96 15.04
CA PRO A 121 -34.18 28.96 13.64
C PRO A 121 -32.68 28.69 13.42
N LEU A 122 -31.86 28.88 14.46
CA LEU A 122 -30.41 28.67 14.46
C LEU A 122 -29.97 27.19 14.49
N ASN A 123 -30.86 26.24 14.74
CA ASN A 123 -30.47 24.83 14.93
C ASN A 123 -30.49 23.97 13.66
N ILE A 124 -30.94 24.48 12.51
CA ILE A 124 -30.92 23.74 11.24
C ILE A 124 -29.62 24.08 10.50
N ARG A 125 -28.71 23.09 10.44
CA ARG A 125 -27.34 23.30 9.94
C ARG A 125 -27.27 23.49 8.43
N ASP A 126 -28.04 22.72 7.66
CA ASP A 126 -28.21 22.89 6.21
C ASP A 126 -29.56 22.31 5.77
N ILE A 127 -30.07 22.73 4.63
CA ILE A 127 -31.27 22.16 4.00
C ILE A 127 -30.98 21.90 2.53
N VAL A 128 -31.22 20.67 2.08
CA VAL A 128 -30.96 20.28 0.70
C VAL A 128 -32.05 19.36 0.14
N ARG A 129 -32.34 19.52 -1.15
CA ARG A 129 -33.16 18.59 -1.93
C ARG A 129 -32.29 17.41 -2.37
N LEU A 130 -32.72 16.19 -2.08
CA LEU A 130 -32.03 15.00 -2.56
C LEU A 130 -32.39 14.74 -4.03
N PRO A 131 -31.46 14.24 -4.85
CA PRO A 131 -31.76 13.85 -6.22
C PRO A 131 -32.86 12.77 -6.23
N SER A 132 -33.87 12.94 -7.08
CA SER A 132 -34.93 11.94 -7.29
C SER A 132 -34.78 11.33 -8.67
N ASN A 133 -34.76 9.99 -8.74
CA ASN A 133 -34.64 9.23 -9.99
C ASN A 133 -35.91 9.26 -10.86
N LYS A 134 -36.96 9.97 -10.44
CA LYS A 134 -38.20 10.11 -11.21
C LYS A 134 -38.51 11.60 -11.39
N GLU A 135 -38.45 12.05 -12.63
CA GLU A 135 -39.12 13.28 -13.08
C GLU A 135 -40.64 13.06 -13.01
N THR A 136 -41.17 13.08 -11.80
CA THR A 136 -42.61 12.94 -11.59
C THR A 136 -43.08 14.06 -10.69
N ILE A 137 -44.29 14.50 -10.97
CA ILE A 137 -45.10 15.50 -10.26
C ILE A 137 -45.24 15.21 -8.75
N SER A 138 -44.77 14.04 -8.28
CA SER A 138 -44.67 13.64 -6.88
C SER A 138 -43.39 14.19 -6.26
N GLY A 139 -43.53 14.96 -5.17
CA GLY A 139 -42.49 15.82 -4.59
C GLY A 139 -41.13 15.16 -4.31
N VAL A 140 -40.10 16.01 -4.22
CA VAL A 140 -38.70 15.61 -4.05
C VAL A 140 -38.33 15.54 -2.57
N PRO A 141 -37.57 14.52 -2.11
CA PRO A 141 -37.15 14.44 -0.72
C PRO A 141 -36.31 15.66 -0.31
N LEU A 142 -36.57 16.16 0.88
CA LEU A 142 -35.86 17.28 1.49
C LEU A 142 -35.22 16.80 2.79
N ARG A 143 -33.91 17.02 2.95
CA ARG A 143 -33.15 16.65 4.14
C ARG A 143 -32.65 17.90 4.85
N PHE A 144 -32.76 17.90 6.17
CA PHE A 144 -32.27 18.97 7.05
C PHE A 144 -31.92 18.47 8.44
#